data_AF-A0A2J8JGG4-F1
#
_entry.id   AF-A0A2J8JGG4-F1
#
_cell.length_a   1.000
_cell.length_b   1.000
_cell.length_c   1.000
_cell.angle_alpha   90.00
_cell.angle_beta   90.00
_cell.angle_gamma   90.00
#
_symmetry.space_group_name_H-M   'P 1'
#
loop_
_entity.id
_entity.type
_entity.pdbx_description
1 polymer ?
#
loop_
_entity_poly.entity_id
_entity_poly.type
_entity_poly.pdbx_seq_one_letter_code
_entity_poly.pdbx_strand_id
1 'polypeptide(L)' 'MGELASESQGSKELGDVLFQMAEVHRQIQNQLEEMLKSFHNELLTQLEQKVELDSRYLSAALKKYQTEQRSKGDALDKC' A
#
# COMPACT_ATOMS: atom_id res chain seq x y z
N MET A 1 -5.70 -11.40 -32.47
CA MET A 1 -4.65 -11.07 -33.47
C MET A 1 -3.67 -12.23 -33.66
N GLY A 2 -3.13 -12.84 -32.58
CA GLY A 2 -2.34 -14.08 -32.68
C GLY A 2 -3.09 -15.24 -33.35
N GLU A 3 -4.29 -15.58 -32.87
CA GLU A 3 -5.13 -16.65 -33.46
C GLU A 3 -5.45 -16.41 -34.95
N LEU A 4 -5.81 -15.20 -35.33
CA LEU A 4 -6.12 -14.83 -36.72
C LEU A 4 -4.90 -14.91 -37.65
N ALA A 5 -3.69 -14.70 -37.13
CA ALA A 5 -2.45 -14.87 -37.89
C ALA A 5 -2.01 -16.34 -37.97
N SER A 6 -2.42 -17.20 -37.02
CA SER A 6 -2.08 -18.63 -36.99
C SER A 6 -2.85 -19.48 -38.01
N GLU A 7 -3.94 -18.96 -38.59
CA GLU A 7 -4.81 -19.68 -39.53
C GLU A 7 -4.30 -19.74 -40.98
N SER A 8 -3.28 -18.96 -41.34
CA SER A 8 -2.66 -19.02 -42.68
C SER A 8 -1.33 -19.78 -42.65
N GLN A 9 -1.12 -20.66 -43.64
CA GLN A 9 0.08 -21.51 -43.75
C GLN A 9 1.41 -20.70 -43.77
N GLY A 10 1.38 -19.44 -44.18
CA GLY A 10 2.57 -18.57 -44.26
C GLY A 10 2.79 -17.68 -43.03
N SER A 11 1.85 -17.59 -42.10
CA SER A 11 1.91 -16.66 -40.95
C SER A 11 1.80 -17.32 -39.57
N LYS A 12 1.80 -18.66 -39.53
CA LYS A 12 1.67 -19.44 -38.30
C LYS A 12 2.70 -19.07 -37.23
N GLU A 13 3.98 -19.01 -37.61
CA GLU A 13 5.06 -18.64 -36.69
C GLU A 13 4.90 -17.22 -36.12
N LEU A 14 4.41 -16.29 -36.96
CA LEU A 14 4.12 -14.91 -36.52
C LEU A 14 2.94 -14.89 -35.53
N GLY A 15 1.91 -15.69 -35.77
CA GLY A 15 0.79 -15.85 -34.84
C GLY A 15 1.23 -16.41 -33.48
N ASP A 16 2.12 -17.40 -33.47
CA ASP A 16 2.68 -17.99 -32.24
C ASP A 16 3.52 -16.97 -31.46
N VAL A 17 4.35 -16.16 -32.15
CA VAL A 17 5.11 -15.07 -31.51
C VAL A 17 4.19 -14.03 -30.89
N LEU A 18 3.13 -13.60 -31.60
CA LEU A 18 2.16 -12.64 -31.08
C LEU A 18 1.40 -13.18 -29.86
N PHE A 19 1.10 -14.48 -29.83
CA PHE A 19 0.48 -15.12 -28.69
C PHE A 19 1.42 -15.15 -27.48
N GLN A 20 2.68 -15.54 -27.68
CA GLN A 20 3.70 -15.52 -26.62
C GLN A 20 3.91 -14.10 -26.08
N MET A 21 3.95 -13.08 -26.95
CA MET A 21 4.03 -11.69 -26.52
C MET A 21 2.84 -11.28 -25.65
N ALA A 22 1.62 -11.65 -26.04
CA ALA A 22 0.42 -11.35 -25.24
C ALA A 22 0.44 -12.07 -23.88
N GLU A 23 0.93 -13.31 -23.84
CA GLU A 23 1.07 -14.07 -22.60
C GLU A 23 2.08 -13.43 -21.65
N VAL A 24 3.27 -13.09 -22.14
CA VAL A 24 4.31 -12.39 -21.36
C VAL A 24 3.78 -11.04 -20.86
N HIS A 25 3.09 -10.28 -21.71
CA HIS A 25 2.46 -9.04 -21.30
C HIS A 25 1.44 -9.25 -20.17
N ARG A 26 0.60 -10.30 -20.25
CA ARG A 26 -0.36 -10.64 -19.20
C ARG A 26 0.34 -10.99 -17.89
N GLN A 27 1.44 -11.72 -17.94
CA GLN A 27 2.23 -12.05 -16.75
C GLN A 27 2.83 -10.81 -16.08
N ILE A 28 3.41 -9.90 -16.87
CA ILE A 28 3.93 -8.62 -16.38
C ILE A 28 2.81 -7.80 -15.72
N GLN A 29 1.63 -7.74 -16.35
CA GLN A 29 0.48 -7.02 -15.80
C GLN A 29 0.03 -7.59 -14.46
N ASN A 30 -0.05 -8.93 -14.34
CA ASN A 30 -0.41 -9.57 -13.08
C ASN A 30 0.62 -9.28 -11.96
N GLN A 31 1.92 -9.33 -12.28
CA GLN A 31 2.98 -9.00 -11.33
C GLN A 31 2.91 -7.55 -10.87
N LEU A 32 2.60 -6.62 -11.78
CA LEU A 32 2.40 -5.22 -11.44
C LEU A 32 1.22 -5.04 -10.50
N GLU A 33 0.09 -5.71 -10.76
CA GLU A 33 -1.08 -5.66 -9.87
C GLU A 33 -0.79 -6.23 -8.48
N GLU A 34 -0.05 -7.34 -8.39
CA GLU A 34 0.37 -7.92 -7.11
C GLU A 34 1.29 -6.97 -6.34
N MET A 35 2.27 -6.36 -7.03
CA MET A 35 3.17 -5.38 -6.43
C MET A 35 2.39 -4.17 -5.88
N LEU A 36 1.43 -3.64 -6.63
CA LEU A 36 0.60 -2.52 -6.19
C LEU A 36 -0.27 -2.89 -4.98
N LYS A 37 -0.82 -4.10 -4.95
CA LYS A 37 -1.58 -4.62 -3.79
C LYS A 37 -0.69 -4.74 -2.55
N SER A 38 0.51 -5.30 -2.69
CA SER A 38 1.48 -5.39 -1.59
C SER A 38 1.90 -4.00 -1.11
N PHE A 39 2.21 -3.07 -2.01
CA PHE A 39 2.54 -1.69 -1.63
C PHE A 39 1.41 -1.03 -0.83
N HIS A 40 0.16 -1.18 -1.27
CA HIS A 40 -0.97 -0.61 -0.56
C HIS A 40 -1.20 -1.24 0.83
N ASN A 41 -1.15 -2.57 0.92
CA ASN A 41 -1.44 -3.28 2.15
C ASN A 41 -0.31 -3.21 3.17
N GLU A 42 0.93 -3.36 2.71
CA GLU A 42 2.09 -3.50 3.59
C GLU A 42 2.68 -2.14 3.96
N LEU A 43 2.59 -1.14 3.08
CA LEU A 43 3.11 0.19 3.35
C LEU A 43 2.01 1.19 3.69
N LEU A 44 1.08 1.45 2.77
CA LEU A 44 0.11 2.55 2.96
C LEU A 44 -0.81 2.30 4.16
N THR A 45 -1.39 1.10 4.25
CA THR A 45 -2.29 0.73 5.36
C THR A 45 -1.56 0.79 6.71
N GLN A 46 -0.32 0.29 6.77
CA GLN A 46 0.45 0.33 8.01
C GLN A 46 0.84 1.76 8.41
N LEU A 47 1.17 2.62 7.44
CA LEU A 47 1.47 4.02 7.68
C LEU A 47 0.26 4.75 8.26
N GLU A 48 -0.93 4.54 7.67
CA GLU A 48 -2.18 5.13 8.15
C GLU A 48 -2.48 4.71 9.59
N GLN A 49 -2.40 3.41 9.90
CA GLN A 49 -2.59 2.90 11.25
C GLN A 49 -1.60 3.50 12.24
N LYS A 50 -0.32 3.61 11.86
CA LYS A 50 0.72 4.18 12.71
C LYS A 50 0.45 5.65 13.02
N VAL A 51 0.07 6.45 12.02
CA VAL A 51 -0.27 7.87 12.21
C VAL A 51 -1.46 8.03 13.15
N GLU A 52 -2.49 7.17 13.02
CA GLU A 52 -3.63 7.20 13.93
C GLU A 52 -3.23 6.86 15.38
N LEU A 53 -2.42 5.83 15.56
CA LEU A 53 -1.92 5.43 16.88
C LEU A 53 -1.06 6.52 17.52
N ASP A 54 -0.15 7.12 16.77
CA ASP A 54 0.73 8.20 17.26
C ASP A 54 -0.09 9.42 17.66
N SER A 55 -1.12 9.78 16.89
CA SER A 55 -2.05 10.88 17.23
C SER A 55 -2.78 10.64 18.55
N ARG A 56 -3.29 9.42 18.75
CA ARG A 56 -3.96 9.02 20.01
C ARG A 56 -2.98 9.04 21.18
N TYR A 57 -1.78 8.52 20.98
CA TYR A 57 -0.73 8.49 21.99
C TYR A 57 -0.33 9.90 22.42
N LEU A 58 -0.06 10.80 21.47
CA LEU A 58 0.29 12.19 21.73
C LEU A 58 -0.82 12.92 22.48
N SER A 59 -2.09 12.70 22.10
CA SER A 59 -3.24 13.29 22.79
C SER A 59 -3.33 12.85 24.25
N ALA A 60 -3.11 11.55 24.51
CA ALA A 60 -3.09 11.01 25.87
C ALA A 60 -1.90 11.54 26.69
N ALA A 61 -0.71 11.58 26.09
CA ALA A 61 0.49 12.13 26.71
C ALA A 61 0.33 13.60 27.07
N LEU A 62 -0.25 14.41 26.18
CA LEU A 62 -0.55 15.82 26.42
C LEU A 62 -1.52 15.99 27.59
N LYS A 63 -2.62 15.23 27.62
CA LYS A 63 -3.61 15.29 28.71
C LYS A 63 -2.98 14.91 30.06
N LYS A 64 -2.14 13.88 30.07
CA LYS A 64 -1.41 13.47 31.28
C LYS A 64 -0.48 14.58 31.76
N TYR A 65 0.32 15.14 30.86
CA TYR A 65 1.22 16.25 31.17
C TYR A 65 0.47 17.47 31.74
N GLN A 66 -0.64 17.87 31.11
CA GLN A 66 -1.48 18.98 31.59
C GLN A 66 -2.07 18.71 32.99
N THR A 67 -2.49 17.47 33.25
CA THR A 67 -3.03 17.07 34.56
C THR A 67 -1.96 17.11 35.64
N GLU A 68 -0.77 16.59 35.35
CA GLU A 68 0.38 16.63 36.27
C GLU A 68 0.79 18.08 36.56
N GLN A 69 0.86 18.94 35.54
CA GLN A 69 1.18 20.36 35.73
C GLN A 69 0.16 21.08 36.61
N ARG A 70 -1.14 20.85 36.38
CA ARG A 70 -2.19 21.42 37.23
C ARG A 70 -2.06 20.93 38.67
N SER A 71 -1.87 19.63 38.88
CA SER A 71 -1.71 19.08 40.23
C SER A 71 -0.50 19.64 40.99
N LYS A 72 0.60 19.94 40.29
CA LYS A 72 1.77 20.60 40.88
C LYS A 72 1.48 22.06 41.24
N GLY A 73 0.77 22.80 40.38
CA GLY A 73 0.30 24.15 40.70
C GLY A 73 -0.59 24.18 41.95
N ASP A 74 -1.60 23.31 41.99
CA ASP A 74 -2.53 23.20 43.12
C ASP A 74 -1.84 22.80 44.44
N ALA A 75 -0.74 22.04 44.36
CA ALA A 75 0.06 21.67 45.52
C ALA A 75 0.94 22.83 46.03
N LEU A 76 1.44 23.68 45.13
CA LEU A 76 2.18 24.88 45.49
C LEU A 76 1.29 25.95 46.13
N ASP A 77 0.06 26.12 45.64
CA ASP A 77 -0.91 27.10 46.19
C ASP A 77 -1.45 26.70 47.59
N LYS A 78 -1.28 25.44 47.99
CA LYS A 78 -1.70 24.91 49.30
C LYS A 78 -0.59 24.91 50.35
N CYS A 79 0.63 25.29 49.98
CA CYS A 79 1.81 25.37 50.84
C CYS A 79 2.01 26.82 51.33
#